data_AF-A0A370LRF2-F1
#
_entry.id   AF-A0A370LRF2-F1
#
_cell.length_a   1.000
_cell.length_b   1.000
_cell.length_c   1.000
_cell.angle_alpha   90.00
_cell.angle_beta   90.00
_cell.angle_gamma   90.00
#
_symmetry.space_group_name_H-M   'P 1'
#
loop_
_entity.id
_entity.type
_entity.pdbx_description
1 polymer ?
#
loop_
_entity_poly.entity_id
_entity_poly.type
_entity_poly.pdbx_seq_one_letter_code
_entity_poly.pdbx_strand_id
1 'polypeptide(L)'
;MPATYTDITADEMHEFLTSKGFSEISIPGTIERVYGKRVRQDDLQLSLRVYTGVVGKHSREAGADAIRVALFMRKPSGEIVKLGGSKRVHRVQNWRINLAKRIEDWLSYMPEHKCDKCGMPMVVRTSKNGKFLGCSGYPNCRVTRKIN
;
A
#
# COMPACT_ATOMS: atom_id res chain seq x y z
N MET A 1 -29.76 -9.33 -3.06
CA MET A 1 -29.59 -9.43 -1.60
C MET A 1 -28.60 -8.36 -1.17
N PRO A 2 -28.90 -7.51 -0.18
CA PRO A 2 -27.91 -6.53 0.31
C PRO A 2 -26.73 -7.29 0.92
N ALA A 3 -25.50 -6.85 0.62
CA ALA A 3 -24.30 -7.45 1.18
C ALA A 3 -24.37 -7.33 2.72
N THR A 4 -24.32 -8.46 3.41
CA THR A 4 -24.33 -8.49 4.87
C THR A 4 -23.02 -7.89 5.36
N TYR A 5 -23.08 -6.82 6.16
CA TYR A 5 -21.91 -6.19 6.73
C TYR A 5 -21.32 -7.12 7.81
N THR A 6 -20.06 -7.52 7.66
CA THR A 6 -19.35 -8.28 8.69
C THR A 6 -18.43 -7.33 9.42
N ASP A 7 -18.68 -7.12 10.71
CA ASP A 7 -17.75 -6.39 11.58
C ASP A 7 -16.39 -7.11 11.57
N ILE A 8 -15.31 -6.34 11.43
CA ILE A 8 -13.95 -6.83 11.61
C ILE A 8 -13.43 -6.24 12.91
N THR A 9 -13.00 -7.09 13.83
CA THR A 9 -12.39 -6.62 15.07
C THR A 9 -10.92 -6.22 14.86
N ALA A 10 -10.41 -5.38 15.76
CA ALA A 10 -9.01 -4.95 15.71
C ALA A 10 -8.02 -6.14 15.85
N ASP A 11 -8.41 -7.16 16.61
CA ASP A 11 -7.60 -8.35 16.86
C ASP A 11 -7.59 -9.28 15.64
N GLU A 12 -8.74 -9.51 15.00
CA GLU A 12 -8.81 -10.28 13.75
C GLU A 12 -7.96 -9.65 12.63
N MET A 13 -7.95 -8.33 12.55
CA MET A 13 -7.10 -7.61 11.59
C MET A 13 -5.62 -7.79 11.92
N HIS A 14 -5.26 -7.68 13.21
CA HIS A 14 -3.90 -7.86 13.69
C HIS A 14 -3.40 -9.27 13.38
N GLU A 15 -4.12 -10.31 13.79
CA GLU A 15 -3.78 -11.71 13.54
C GLU A 15 -3.60 -11.99 12.04
N PHE A 16 -4.55 -11.52 11.21
CA PHE A 16 -4.48 -11.72 9.77
C PHE A 16 -3.22 -11.09 9.16
N LEU A 17 -2.93 -9.83 9.48
CA LEU A 17 -1.78 -9.12 8.91
C LEU A 17 -0.45 -9.67 9.44
N THR A 18 -0.37 -10.01 10.73
CA THR A 18 0.80 -10.66 11.34
C THR A 18 1.06 -12.02 10.68
N SER A 19 0.03 -12.82 10.40
CA SER A 19 0.17 -14.10 9.68
C SER A 19 0.75 -13.94 8.26
N LYS A 20 0.59 -12.75 7.65
CA LYS A 20 1.16 -12.41 6.34
C LYS A 20 2.53 -11.73 6.44
N GLY A 21 3.12 -11.66 7.64
CA GLY A 21 4.45 -11.11 7.90
C GLY A 21 4.48 -9.58 7.94
N PHE A 22 3.35 -8.93 8.24
CA PHE A 22 3.33 -7.51 8.57
C PHE A 22 3.54 -7.32 10.07
N SER A 23 4.07 -6.16 10.45
CA SER A 23 4.19 -5.75 11.85
C SER A 23 3.55 -4.39 12.03
N GLU A 24 2.93 -4.16 13.18
CA GLU A 24 2.36 -2.85 13.50
C GLU A 24 3.46 -1.79 13.61
N ILE A 25 3.23 -0.63 12.99
CA ILE A 25 4.14 0.50 13.00
C ILE A 25 3.39 1.76 13.42
N SER A 26 4.01 2.57 14.27
CA SER A 26 3.50 3.89 14.61
C SER A 26 3.92 4.89 13.52
N ILE A 27 2.94 5.58 12.95
CA ILE A 27 3.16 6.67 11.98
C ILE A 27 2.65 7.96 12.63
N PRO A 28 3.51 8.97 12.83
CA PRO A 28 3.08 10.26 13.38
C PRO A 28 1.97 10.90 12.52
N GLY A 29 0.94 11.44 13.17
CA GLY A 29 -0.12 12.20 12.51
C GLY A 29 -1.26 11.39 11.88
N THR A 30 -1.30 10.06 12.08
CA THR A 30 -2.46 9.23 11.70
C THR A 30 -3.13 8.62 12.93
N ILE A 31 -4.46 8.61 12.93
CA ILE A 31 -5.28 7.87 13.89
C ILE A 31 -5.57 6.43 13.44
N GLU A 32 -5.31 6.11 12.16
CA GLU A 32 -5.42 4.75 11.62
C GLU A 32 -4.28 3.89 12.19
N ARG A 33 -4.55 2.63 12.54
CA ARG A 33 -3.49 1.64 12.80
C ARG A 33 -2.79 1.34 11.48
N VAL A 34 -1.46 1.20 11.51
CA VAL A 34 -0.66 0.97 10.31
C VAL A 34 0.17 -0.29 10.50
N TYR A 35 0.15 -1.16 9.51
CA TYR A 35 0.96 -2.38 9.48
C TYR A 35 1.93 -2.30 8.32
N GLY A 36 3.22 -2.47 8.58
CA GLY A 36 4.28 -2.43 7.58
C GLY A 36 4.91 -3.80 7.35
N LYS A 37 5.20 -4.13 6.09
CA LYS A 37 6.04 -5.26 5.71
C LYS A 37 7.13 -4.77 4.76
N ARG A 38 8.40 -5.07 5.07
CA ARG A 38 9.51 -4.83 4.13
C ARG A 38 9.44 -5.88 3.02
N VAL A 39 9.53 -5.44 1.78
CA VAL A 39 9.35 -6.33 0.61
C VAL A 39 10.61 -6.50 -0.23
N ARG A 40 11.62 -5.62 -0.06
CA ARG A 40 12.93 -5.73 -0.73
C ARG A 40 14.04 -5.28 0.23
N GLN A 41 15.16 -5.98 0.24
CA GLN A 41 16.32 -5.73 1.10
C GLN A 41 17.49 -5.03 0.38
N ASP A 42 17.27 -4.51 -0.83
CA ASP A 42 18.29 -3.75 -1.56
C ASP A 42 18.35 -2.27 -1.10
N ASP A 43 19.16 -1.46 -1.79
CA ASP A 43 19.35 -0.02 -1.49
C ASP A 43 18.03 0.78 -1.44
N LEU A 44 16.97 0.23 -2.01
CA LEU A 44 15.65 0.83 -2.08
C LEU A 44 14.75 0.06 -1.12
N GLN A 45 14.77 0.47 0.15
CA GLN A 45 13.97 -0.15 1.21
C GLN A 45 12.47 0.04 0.92
N LEU A 46 11.89 -0.90 0.17
CA LEU A 46 10.47 -0.94 -0.16
C LEU A 46 9.69 -1.52 1.01
N SER A 47 8.58 -0.87 1.35
CA SER A 47 7.64 -1.34 2.36
C SER A 47 6.21 -1.24 1.86
N LEU A 48 5.46 -2.33 2.03
CA LEU A 48 4.02 -2.32 1.86
C LEU A 48 3.39 -1.94 3.19
N ARG A 49 2.45 -0.98 3.16
CA ARG A 49 1.75 -0.53 4.35
C ARG A 49 0.25 -0.73 4.20
N VAL A 50 -0.36 -1.31 5.23
CA VAL A 50 -1.81 -1.46 5.35
C VAL A 50 -2.30 -0.50 6.41
N TYR A 51 -3.14 0.44 6.01
CA TYR A 51 -3.80 1.39 6.90
C TYR A 51 -5.20 0.87 7.19
N THR A 52 -5.55 0.86 8.47
CA THR A 52 -6.85 0.38 8.92
C THR A 52 -7.46 1.35 9.92
N GLY A 53 -8.70 1.77 9.64
CA GLY A 53 -9.53 2.53 10.56
C GLY A 53 -10.24 1.67 11.62
N VAL A 54 -9.94 0.36 11.73
CA VAL A 54 -10.50 -0.48 12.80
C VAL A 54 -9.94 0.02 14.13
N VAL A 55 -10.76 0.71 14.92
CA VAL A 55 -10.40 1.15 16.28
C VAL A 55 -11.46 0.62 17.24
N GLY A 56 -11.09 -0.33 18.11
CA GLY A 56 -12.00 -0.94 19.10
C GLY A 56 -12.73 -2.21 18.64
N LYS A 57 -13.83 -2.54 19.32
CA LYS A 57 -14.61 -3.79 19.10
C LYS A 57 -15.62 -3.72 17.96
N HIS A 58 -16.08 -2.53 17.56
CA HIS A 58 -17.10 -2.34 16.53
C HIS A 58 -16.85 -1.10 15.67
N SER A 59 -17.26 -1.19 14.40
CA SER A 59 -17.34 -0.07 13.47
C SER A 59 -18.34 1.00 13.95
N ARG A 60 -18.04 2.29 13.77
CA ARG A 60 -19.01 3.35 14.12
C ARG A 60 -20.19 3.41 13.13
N GLU A 61 -19.98 3.10 11.84
CA GLU A 61 -20.99 3.14 10.78
C GLU A 61 -20.63 2.24 9.59
N ALA A 62 -21.64 1.67 8.91
CA ALA A 62 -21.45 0.86 7.70
C ALA A 62 -20.72 1.65 6.60
N GLY A 63 -19.50 1.21 6.25
CA GLY A 63 -18.69 1.84 5.21
C GLY A 63 -17.70 2.92 5.68
N ALA A 64 -17.74 3.33 6.96
CA ALA A 64 -16.72 4.20 7.58
C ALA A 64 -15.34 3.52 7.68
N ASP A 65 -15.34 2.21 7.47
CA ASP A 65 -14.30 1.30 7.86
C ASP A 65 -13.45 0.90 6.64
N ALA A 66 -12.62 1.83 6.18
CA ALA A 66 -11.80 1.63 4.99
C ALA A 66 -10.47 0.96 5.31
N ILE A 67 -10.08 -0.03 4.49
CA ILE A 67 -8.72 -0.59 4.47
C ILE A 67 -8.02 -0.05 3.22
N ARG A 68 -6.77 0.38 3.38
CA ARG A 68 -5.95 0.92 2.28
C ARG A 68 -4.59 0.25 2.28
N VAL A 69 -4.18 -0.27 1.13
CA VAL A 69 -2.83 -0.82 0.93
C VAL A 69 -2.04 0.19 0.10
N ALA A 70 -0.84 0.54 0.53
CA ALA A 70 0.00 1.47 -0.19
C ALA A 70 1.48 1.05 -0.15
N LEU A 71 2.16 1.22 -1.27
CA LEU A 71 3.57 0.92 -1.43
C LEU A 71 4.39 2.18 -1.15
N PHE A 72 5.41 2.04 -0.32
CA PHE A 72 6.33 3.10 0.06
C PHE A 72 7.77 2.68 -0.21
N MET A 73 8.60 3.67 -0.49
CA MET A 73 10.04 3.53 -0.62
C MET A 73 10.71 4.48 0.36
N ARG A 74 11.70 3.99 1.10
CA ARG A 74 12.60 4.85 1.85
C ARG A 74 13.86 5.12 1.01
N LYS A 75 14.11 6.39 0.70
CA LYS A 75 15.30 6.85 0.01
C LYS A 75 16.54 6.72 0.91
N PRO A 76 17.76 6.71 0.35
CA PRO A 76 18.99 6.78 1.14
C PRO A 76 19.06 7.98 2.09
N SER A 77 18.44 9.10 1.72
CA SER A 77 18.28 10.29 2.58
C SER A 77 17.42 10.07 3.83
N GLY A 78 16.76 8.91 3.94
CA GLY A 78 15.78 8.60 4.99
C GLY A 78 14.35 9.04 4.67
N GLU A 79 14.16 9.84 3.61
CA GLU A 79 12.84 10.31 3.16
C GLU A 79 11.96 9.15 2.68
N ILE A 80 10.70 9.14 3.09
CA ILE A 80 9.73 8.09 2.75
C ILE A 80 8.78 8.61 1.67
N VAL A 81 8.78 7.97 0.50
CA VAL A 81 7.97 8.35 -0.65
C VAL A 81 6.91 7.29 -0.92
N LYS A 82 5.65 7.72 -1.08
CA LYS A 82 4.56 6.86 -1.54
C LYS A 82 4.69 6.62 -3.03
N LEU A 83 4.85 5.37 -3.43
CA LEU A 83 4.93 4.95 -4.82
C LEU A 83 3.56 4.74 -5.45
N GLY A 84 2.59 4.28 -4.66
CA GLY A 84 1.23 4.03 -5.10
C GLY A 84 0.34 3.53 -3.97
N GLY A 85 -0.96 3.39 -4.21
CA GLY A 85 -1.85 2.74 -3.26
C GLY A 85 -3.19 2.36 -3.87
N SER A 86 -3.84 1.36 -3.28
CA SER A 86 -5.16 0.91 -3.70
C SER A 86 -6.21 1.97 -3.36
N LYS A 87 -7.32 1.97 -4.12
CA LYS A 87 -8.55 2.63 -3.68
C LYS A 87 -8.99 2.05 -2.33
N ARG A 88 -9.72 2.84 -1.55
CA ARG A 88 -10.35 2.41 -0.29
C ARG A 88 -11.29 1.27 -0.58
N VAL A 89 -11.29 0.26 0.29
CA VAL A 89 -12.16 -0.89 0.10
C VAL A 89 -13.07 -1.05 1.27
N HIS A 90 -14.35 -1.14 0.91
CA HIS A 90 -15.43 -1.42 1.83
C HIS A 90 -15.30 -2.85 2.35
N ARG A 91 -15.46 -3.01 3.65
CA ARG A 91 -15.50 -4.31 4.33
C ARG A 91 -16.84 -4.97 4.03
N VAL A 92 -16.94 -5.58 2.86
CA VAL A 92 -18.00 -6.54 2.54
C VAL A 92 -17.52 -7.95 2.88
N GLN A 93 -18.44 -8.92 2.92
CA GLN A 93 -18.12 -10.35 2.99
C GLN A 93 -16.87 -10.67 2.14
N ASN A 94 -15.96 -11.50 2.68
CA ASN A 94 -14.66 -11.84 2.11
C ASN A 94 -13.56 -10.77 2.17
N TRP A 95 -13.58 -9.88 3.18
CA TRP A 95 -12.51 -8.89 3.38
C TRP A 95 -11.10 -9.49 3.41
N ARG A 96 -10.91 -10.68 4.01
CA ARG A 96 -9.62 -11.38 4.08
C ARG A 96 -9.09 -11.70 2.68
N ILE A 97 -9.94 -12.27 1.82
CA ILE A 97 -9.61 -12.60 0.43
C ILE A 97 -9.32 -11.32 -0.36
N ASN A 98 -10.18 -10.30 -0.22
CA ASN A 98 -10.02 -9.02 -0.91
C ASN A 98 -8.75 -8.27 -0.50
N LEU A 99 -8.38 -8.33 0.78
CA LEU A 99 -7.15 -7.72 1.29
C LEU A 99 -5.92 -8.53 0.87
N ALA A 100 -5.96 -9.86 0.97
CA ALA A 100 -4.89 -10.74 0.49
C ALA A 100 -4.59 -10.49 -0.99
N LYS A 101 -5.63 -10.50 -1.83
CA LYS A 101 -5.50 -10.23 -3.27
C LYS A 101 -4.84 -8.87 -3.53
N ARG A 102 -5.18 -7.83 -2.77
CA ARG A 102 -4.51 -6.52 -2.93
C ARG A 102 -3.08 -6.52 -2.48
N ILE A 103 -2.77 -7.21 -1.38
CA ILE A 103 -1.39 -7.35 -0.93
C ILE A 103 -0.59 -8.02 -2.06
N GLU A 104 -1.11 -9.10 -2.63
CA GLU A 104 -0.51 -9.81 -3.77
C GLU A 104 -0.39 -8.92 -5.02
N ASP A 105 -1.44 -8.20 -5.40
CA ASP A 105 -1.42 -7.26 -6.53
C ASP A 105 -0.29 -6.22 -6.35
N TRP A 106 -0.13 -5.66 -5.14
CA TRP A 106 0.94 -4.69 -4.85
C TRP A 106 2.33 -5.31 -4.77
N LEU A 107 2.44 -6.57 -4.32
CA LEU A 107 3.69 -7.31 -4.37
C LEU A 107 4.09 -7.61 -5.82
N SER A 108 3.12 -7.91 -6.70
CA SER A 108 3.37 -8.13 -8.13
C SER A 108 3.73 -6.83 -8.87
N TYR A 109 3.22 -5.69 -8.41
CA TYR A 109 3.48 -4.37 -8.97
C TYR A 109 4.87 -3.81 -8.61
N MET A 110 5.76 -4.60 -8.00
CA MET A 110 7.09 -4.12 -7.65
C MET A 110 7.84 -3.62 -8.89
N PRO A 111 8.40 -2.40 -8.85
CA PRO A 111 9.06 -1.82 -10.00
C PRO A 111 10.30 -2.64 -10.36
N GLU A 112 10.21 -3.34 -11.49
CA GLU A 112 11.31 -4.17 -12.02
C GLU A 112 12.45 -3.31 -12.57
N HIS A 113 12.12 -2.13 -13.10
CA HIS A 113 13.08 -1.25 -13.75
C HIS A 113 13.60 -0.16 -12.81
N LYS A 114 14.93 0.00 -12.79
CA LYS A 114 15.61 1.16 -12.22
C LYS A 114 15.72 2.26 -13.27
N CYS A 115 15.70 3.51 -12.82
CA CYS A 115 15.90 4.68 -13.65
C CYS A 115 17.37 4.77 -14.06
N ASP A 116 17.66 4.88 -15.36
CA ASP A 116 19.04 4.93 -15.86
C ASP A 116 19.82 6.16 -15.38
N LYS A 117 19.11 7.24 -15.03
CA LYS A 117 19.74 8.50 -14.60
C LYS A 117 20.13 8.51 -13.12
N CYS A 118 19.31 7.93 -12.26
CA CYS A 118 19.48 8.08 -10.80
C CYS A 118 19.38 6.77 -10.02
N GLY A 119 19.24 5.63 -10.69
CA GLY A 119 19.15 4.29 -10.07
C GLY A 119 17.87 4.02 -9.27
N MET A 120 17.03 5.02 -9.02
CA MET A 120 15.78 4.89 -8.30
C MET A 120 14.74 4.09 -9.11
N PRO A 121 13.80 3.38 -8.47
CA PRO A 121 12.87 2.53 -9.18
C PRO A 121 11.89 3.35 -10.01
N MET A 122 11.50 2.83 -11.17
CA MET A 122 10.49 3.42 -12.04
C MET A 122 9.12 2.85 -11.72
N VAL A 123 8.13 3.71 -11.47
CA VAL A 123 6.77 3.33 -11.09
C VAL A 123 5.79 3.61 -12.22
N VAL A 124 4.75 2.78 -12.37
CA VAL A 124 3.71 3.03 -13.37
C VAL A 124 2.81 4.17 -12.90
N ARG A 125 2.80 5.26 -13.66
CA ARG A 125 1.94 6.41 -13.46
C ARG A 125 0.90 6.46 -14.58
N THR A 126 -0.24 7.06 -14.30
CA THR A 126 -1.31 7.24 -15.30
C THR A 126 -1.37 8.71 -15.68
N SER A 127 -1.40 8.98 -16.99
CA SER A 127 -1.64 10.31 -17.58
C SER A 127 -2.89 10.29 -18.45
N LYS A 128 -3.26 11.45 -19.02
CA LYS A 128 -4.31 11.55 -20.04
C LYS A 128 -4.02 10.67 -21.27
N ASN A 129 -2.74 10.43 -21.57
CA ASN A 129 -2.28 9.68 -22.74
C ASN A 129 -2.04 8.19 -22.44
N GLY A 130 -2.49 7.70 -21.27
CA GLY A 130 -2.28 6.32 -20.83
C GLY A 130 -1.22 6.17 -19.75
N LYS A 131 -0.86 4.91 -19.49
CA LYS A 131 0.12 4.52 -18.46
C LYS A 131 1.55 4.70 -18.97
N PHE A 132 2.45 5.11 -18.09
CA PHE A 132 3.86 5.27 -18.39
C PHE A 132 4.70 4.94 -17.15
N LEU A 133 5.96 4.56 -17.33
CA LEU A 133 6.91 4.43 -16.24
C LEU A 133 7.51 5.81 -15.93
N GLY A 134 7.40 6.27 -14.69
CA GLY A 134 8.02 7.50 -14.22
C GLY A 134 8.96 7.23 -13.07
N CYS A 135 10.10 7.93 -13.02
CA CYS A 135 11.04 7.81 -11.90
C CYS A 135 10.35 8.13 -10.56
N SER A 136 10.58 7.30 -9.54
CA SER A 136 10.12 7.55 -8.16
C SER A 136 10.83 8.74 -7.50
N GLY A 137 11.97 9.17 -8.04
CA GLY A 137 12.73 10.34 -7.60
C GLY A 137 12.18 11.70 -8.04
N TYR A 138 11.00 11.76 -8.66
CA TYR A 138 10.33 13.04 -8.96
C TYR A 138 10.10 13.86 -7.67
N PRO A 139 10.26 15.21 -7.67
CA PRO A 139 10.50 16.10 -8.81
C PRO A 139 11.96 16.20 -9.28
N ASN A 140 12.91 15.66 -8.51
CA ASN A 140 14.35 15.78 -8.77
C ASN A 140 14.79 14.98 -10.00
N CYS A 141 14.10 13.88 -10.30
CA CYS A 141 14.30 13.10 -11.51
C CYS A 141 12.98 12.96 -12.29
N ARG A 142 12.94 13.52 -13.50
CA ARG A 142 11.75 13.56 -14.38
C ARG A 142 11.82 12.54 -15.53
N VAL A 143 12.71 11.55 -15.44
CA VAL A 143 12.84 10.49 -16.46
C VAL A 143 11.53 9.70 -16.52
N THR A 144 11.05 9.48 -17.75
CA THR A 144 9.89 8.68 -18.06
C THR A 144 10.20 7.69 -19.18
N ARG A 145 9.48 6.57 -19.21
CA ARG A 145 9.54 5.56 -20.26
C ARG A 145 8.13 5.13 -20.62
N LYS A 146 7.90 4.77 -21.89
CA LYS A 146 6.64 4.16 -22.31
C LYS A 146 6.57 2.73 -21.79
N ILE A 147 5.36 2.31 -21.43
CA ILE A 147 5.04 0.90 -21.19
C ILE A 147 4.60 0.39 -22.55
N ASN A 148 5.40 -0.49 -23.15
CA ASN A 148 5.06 -1.16 -24.40
C ASN A 148 4.15 -2.36 -24.11
#